data_AF-A0A9X1XNX1-F1
#
_entry.id   AF-A0A9X1XNX1-F1
#
_cell.length_a   1.000
_cell.length_b   1.000
_cell.length_c   1.000
_cell.angle_alpha   90.00
_cell.angle_beta   90.00
_cell.angle_gamma   90.00
#
_symmetry.space_group_name_H-M   'P 1'
#
loop_
_entity.id
_entity.type
_entity.pdbx_description
1 polymer ?
#
loop_
_entity_poly.entity_id
_entity_poly.type
_entity_poly.pdbx_seq_one_letter_code
_entity_poly.pdbx_strand_id
1 'polypeptide(L)'
;MKKIISTVFLFCVAFVNAQSNQSDAASLIELTPYVSDQVEGITEIARNNLENKLSQIVTANGMGVSGGDSRFIITANIVVLSKNITPTAPPMQAYTLEVNLYIGDGMEGIKFSSHSVTLKGVGENETKAYMAALRNLKTNDPQYQTFVNKGKLKIVEFYNKKCDAIIAEAKAYAMKGQYDAGLYKLSSIPVACKECYNKAVPITKVIYKQQIDKECKSYLANAKTSWVGNQDQYGATNASEYLAMIDPNASCYKEAQAFSNQIAAKILSDEKREWNFRMKVYQDDVASEKAALKAARDISLAYAKSENVYYTVVGWW
;
A
#
# COMPACT_ATOMS: atom_id res chain seq x y z
N MET A 1 -42.96 -49.23 43.84
CA MET A 1 -43.07 -47.78 43.56
C MET A 1 -41.67 -47.21 43.36
N LYS A 2 -41.50 -46.58 42.18
CA LYS A 2 -40.36 -45.86 41.57
C LYS A 2 -39.00 -45.81 42.31
N LYS A 3 -37.98 -46.49 41.76
CA LYS A 3 -36.56 -46.23 42.01
C LYS A 3 -36.11 -45.07 41.12
N ILE A 4 -35.61 -44.00 41.73
CA ILE A 4 -35.07 -42.81 41.05
C ILE A 4 -33.64 -43.13 40.62
N ILE A 5 -33.39 -43.22 39.32
CA ILE A 5 -32.04 -43.28 38.74
C ILE A 5 -31.60 -41.83 38.54
N SER A 6 -30.59 -41.41 39.32
CA SER A 6 -29.99 -40.08 39.23
C SER A 6 -28.89 -40.12 38.17
N THR A 7 -29.18 -39.57 36.98
CA THR A 7 -28.20 -39.45 35.89
C THR A 7 -27.39 -38.18 36.11
N VAL A 8 -26.15 -38.33 36.57
CA VAL A 8 -25.17 -37.24 36.67
C VAL A 8 -24.73 -36.86 35.25
N PHE A 9 -25.20 -35.71 34.77
CA PHE A 9 -24.83 -35.14 33.48
C PHE A 9 -23.51 -34.37 33.65
N LEU A 10 -22.40 -35.00 33.26
CA LEU A 10 -21.07 -34.39 33.27
C LEU A 10 -21.00 -33.36 32.13
N PHE A 11 -21.18 -32.09 32.46
CA PHE A 11 -21.06 -30.97 31.52
C PHE A 11 -19.58 -30.70 31.23
N CYS A 12 -19.02 -31.34 30.20
CA CYS A 12 -17.71 -30.99 29.65
C CYS A 12 -17.81 -29.60 29.01
N VAL A 13 -17.32 -28.58 29.72
CA VAL A 13 -17.10 -27.24 29.15
C VAL A 13 -15.89 -27.33 28.22
N ALA A 14 -16.15 -27.49 26.92
CA ALA A 14 -15.12 -27.32 25.91
C ALA A 14 -14.76 -25.83 25.85
N PHE A 15 -13.60 -25.45 26.38
CA PHE A 15 -12.99 -24.17 26.10
C PHE A 15 -12.63 -24.14 24.60
N VAL A 16 -13.49 -23.54 23.80
CA VAL A 16 -13.16 -23.18 22.42
C VAL A 16 -12.17 -22.02 22.51
N ASN A 17 -10.88 -22.33 22.38
CA ASN A 17 -9.89 -21.29 22.08
C ASN A 17 -10.21 -20.78 20.68
N ALA A 18 -10.76 -19.56 20.59
CA ALA A 18 -10.85 -18.84 19.33
C ALA A 18 -9.42 -18.44 18.91
N GLN A 19 -8.72 -19.35 18.22
CA GLN A 19 -7.54 -18.96 17.45
C GLN A 19 -8.06 -18.13 16.28
N SER A 20 -7.83 -16.82 16.30
CA SER A 20 -7.99 -16.02 15.09
C SER A 20 -7.04 -16.60 14.03
N ASN A 21 -7.58 -17.12 12.93
CA ASN A 21 -6.80 -17.70 11.84
C ASN A 21 -5.86 -16.65 11.23
N GLN A 22 -4.63 -16.57 11.74
CA GLN A 22 -3.56 -15.72 11.21
C GLN A 22 -3.21 -16.11 9.75
N SER A 23 -3.52 -17.37 9.36
CA SER A 23 -3.47 -17.86 7.98
C SER A 23 -4.46 -17.14 7.05
N ASP A 24 -5.66 -16.82 7.52
CA ASP A 24 -6.70 -16.17 6.70
C ASP A 24 -6.39 -14.68 6.50
N ALA A 25 -5.75 -14.04 7.49
CA ALA A 25 -5.26 -12.68 7.39
C ALA A 25 -4.14 -12.54 6.34
N ALA A 26 -3.16 -13.45 6.35
CA ALA A 26 -2.05 -13.48 5.40
C ALA A 26 -2.51 -13.63 3.93
N SER A 27 -3.68 -14.23 3.69
CA SER A 27 -4.23 -14.42 2.34
C SER A 27 -4.45 -13.11 1.57
N LEU A 28 -4.68 -12.00 2.28
CA LEU A 28 -4.92 -10.67 1.70
C LEU A 28 -3.64 -9.89 1.39
N ILE A 29 -2.46 -10.44 1.69
CA ILE A 29 -1.19 -9.83 1.32
C ILE A 29 -0.88 -10.20 -0.13
N GLU A 30 -0.82 -9.19 -0.99
CA GLU A 30 -0.36 -9.29 -2.38
C GLU A 30 1.15 -9.03 -2.44
N LEU A 31 1.86 -9.82 -3.27
CA LEU A 31 3.28 -9.66 -3.52
C LEU A 31 3.51 -9.32 -4.99
N THR A 32 4.20 -8.22 -5.26
CA THR A 32 4.63 -7.86 -6.61
C THR A 32 6.02 -8.43 -6.88
N PRO A 33 6.24 -9.22 -7.95
CA PRO A 33 7.57 -9.58 -8.39
C PRO A 33 8.38 -8.35 -8.77
N TYR A 34 9.61 -8.25 -8.28
CA TYR A 34 10.53 -7.17 -8.63
C TYR A 34 11.95 -7.71 -8.67
N VAL A 35 12.72 -7.41 -9.71
CA VAL A 35 14.16 -7.71 -9.76
C VAL A 35 14.90 -6.42 -10.07
N SER A 36 15.77 -6.01 -9.14
CA SER A 36 16.57 -4.80 -9.33
C SER A 36 17.52 -4.94 -10.52
N ASP A 37 17.71 -3.83 -11.22
CA ASP A 37 18.74 -3.65 -12.25
C ASP A 37 20.17 -3.65 -11.68
N GLN A 38 20.31 -3.49 -10.36
CA GLN A 38 21.60 -3.46 -9.65
C GLN A 38 22.14 -4.86 -9.29
N VAL A 39 21.47 -5.94 -9.68
CA VAL A 39 21.99 -7.30 -9.45
C VAL A 39 23.22 -7.51 -10.34
N GLU A 40 24.40 -7.55 -9.74
CA GLU A 40 25.68 -7.65 -10.45
C GLU A 40 25.76 -8.95 -11.27
N GLY A 41 26.19 -8.84 -12.53
CA GLY A 41 26.40 -9.99 -13.41
C GLY A 41 25.14 -10.58 -14.05
N ILE A 42 23.95 -9.98 -13.85
CA ILE A 42 22.73 -10.40 -14.55
C ILE A 42 22.58 -9.66 -15.88
N THR A 43 22.30 -10.40 -16.96
CA THR A 43 21.88 -9.78 -18.23
C THR A 43 20.42 -9.36 -18.14
N GLU A 44 19.98 -8.40 -18.96
CA GLU A 44 18.57 -8.01 -19.05
C GLU A 44 17.64 -9.20 -19.34
N ILE A 45 18.06 -10.10 -20.23
CA ILE A 45 17.32 -11.32 -20.54
C ILE A 45 17.21 -12.23 -19.30
N ALA A 46 18.29 -12.41 -18.54
CA ALA A 46 18.27 -13.23 -17.32
C ALA A 46 17.40 -12.60 -16.23
N ARG A 47 17.42 -11.26 -16.11
CA ARG A 47 16.56 -10.50 -15.19
C ARG A 47 15.08 -10.71 -15.50
N ASN A 48 14.68 -10.50 -16.76
CA ASN A 48 13.28 -10.72 -17.18
C ASN A 48 12.83 -12.17 -16.96
N ASN A 49 13.73 -13.14 -17.17
CA ASN A 49 13.44 -14.55 -16.88
C ASN A 49 13.28 -14.81 -15.38
N LEU A 50 14.12 -14.21 -14.53
CA LEU A 50 14.01 -14.34 -13.08
C LEU A 50 12.72 -13.71 -12.58
N GLU A 51 12.37 -12.52 -13.05
CA GLU A 51 11.12 -11.85 -12.69
C GLU A 51 9.89 -12.68 -13.11
N ASN A 52 9.91 -13.26 -14.32
CA ASN A 52 8.88 -14.20 -14.76
C ASN A 52 8.79 -15.45 -13.86
N LYS A 53 9.92 -15.96 -13.38
CA LYS A 53 9.95 -17.08 -12.43
C LYS A 53 9.35 -16.68 -11.07
N LEU A 54 9.65 -15.49 -10.57
CA LEU A 54 9.05 -14.95 -9.35
C LEU A 54 7.54 -14.77 -9.51
N SER A 55 7.10 -14.24 -10.65
CA SER A 55 5.69 -14.12 -11.02
C SER A 55 4.96 -15.47 -11.02
N GLN A 56 5.58 -16.52 -11.58
CA GLN A 56 5.06 -17.88 -11.51
C GLN A 56 4.99 -18.42 -10.08
N ILE A 57 5.99 -18.15 -9.23
CA ILE A 57 5.97 -18.54 -7.80
C ILE A 57 4.81 -17.85 -7.08
N VAL A 58 4.60 -16.55 -7.31
CA VAL A 58 3.48 -15.78 -6.72
C VAL A 58 2.14 -16.36 -7.18
N THR A 59 1.99 -16.62 -8.48
CA THR A 59 0.74 -17.13 -9.07
C THR A 59 0.43 -18.55 -8.59
N ALA A 60 1.44 -19.41 -8.46
CA ALA A 60 1.30 -20.76 -7.89
C ALA A 60 0.88 -20.76 -6.42
N ASN A 61 1.01 -19.62 -5.73
CA ASN A 61 0.54 -19.38 -4.36
C ASN A 61 -0.84 -18.69 -4.31
N GLY A 62 -1.61 -18.76 -5.39
CA GLY A 62 -3.01 -18.29 -5.43
C GLY A 62 -3.18 -16.78 -5.47
N MET A 63 -2.10 -16.02 -5.68
CA MET A 63 -2.15 -14.57 -5.86
C MET A 63 -2.31 -14.24 -7.35
N GLY A 64 -3.18 -13.29 -7.66
CA GLY A 64 -3.13 -12.60 -8.94
C GLY A 64 -1.87 -11.73 -8.99
N VAL A 65 -1.19 -11.70 -10.13
CA VAL A 65 -0.13 -10.71 -10.37
C VAL A 65 -0.82 -9.48 -10.97
N SER A 66 -1.09 -8.48 -10.12
CA SER A 66 -1.53 -7.18 -10.60
C SER A 66 -0.32 -6.41 -11.12
N GLY A 67 -0.44 -5.72 -12.26
CA GLY A 67 0.61 -4.85 -12.78
C GLY A 67 0.79 -3.55 -11.99
N GLY A 68 0.33 -3.52 -10.73
CA GLY A 68 0.42 -2.37 -9.84
C GLY A 68 1.55 -2.52 -8.84
N ASP A 69 2.11 -1.37 -8.42
CA ASP A 69 3.16 -1.32 -7.41
C ASP A 69 2.59 -1.62 -6.01
N SER A 70 2.52 -2.90 -5.64
CA SER A 70 2.25 -3.31 -4.26
C SER A 70 3.43 -2.91 -3.37
N ARG A 71 3.13 -2.42 -2.16
CA ARG A 71 4.15 -2.13 -1.15
C ARG A 71 4.99 -3.37 -0.79
N PHE A 72 4.41 -4.56 -0.87
CA PHE A 72 5.14 -5.80 -0.58
C PHE A 72 5.61 -6.46 -1.86
N ILE A 73 6.88 -6.83 -1.87
CA ILE A 73 7.52 -7.43 -3.03
C ILE A 73 8.10 -8.80 -2.71
N ILE A 74 8.23 -9.60 -3.76
CA ILE A 74 9.17 -10.72 -3.82
C ILE A 74 10.29 -10.35 -4.78
N THR A 75 11.53 -10.50 -4.33
CA THR A 75 12.71 -10.19 -5.14
C THR A 75 13.76 -11.29 -5.03
N ALA A 76 14.80 -11.19 -5.85
CA ALA A 76 15.88 -12.15 -5.88
C ALA A 76 17.22 -11.45 -6.14
N ASN A 77 18.27 -11.95 -5.46
CA ASN A 77 19.66 -11.69 -5.80
C ASN A 77 20.34 -13.00 -6.22
N ILE A 78 21.31 -12.94 -7.13
CA ILE A 78 22.04 -14.13 -7.59
C ILE A 78 23.52 -13.97 -7.26
N VAL A 79 24.08 -14.97 -6.59
CA VAL A 79 25.51 -15.06 -6.30
C VAL A 79 26.12 -16.19 -7.12
N VAL A 80 27.21 -15.93 -7.83
CA VAL A 80 27.97 -16.96 -8.55
C VAL A 80 28.89 -17.67 -7.56
N LEU A 81 28.56 -18.91 -7.17
CA LEU A 81 29.37 -19.70 -6.24
C LEU A 81 30.61 -20.31 -6.92
N SER A 82 30.47 -20.75 -8.17
CA SER A 82 31.59 -21.31 -8.94
C SER A 82 31.39 -21.17 -10.43
N LYS A 83 32.50 -20.99 -11.16
CA LYS A 83 32.57 -21.02 -12.63
C LYS A 83 33.72 -21.94 -13.05
N ASN A 84 33.39 -23.03 -13.74
CA ASN A 84 34.36 -24.05 -14.17
C ASN A 84 34.23 -24.32 -15.67
N ILE A 85 35.29 -24.83 -16.29
CA ILE A 85 35.25 -25.39 -17.65
C ILE A 85 35.20 -26.91 -17.53
N THR A 86 34.25 -27.54 -18.23
CA THR A 86 34.11 -29.00 -18.21
C THR A 86 35.18 -29.67 -19.06
N PRO A 87 35.72 -30.84 -18.65
CA PRO A 87 36.68 -31.60 -19.43
C PRO A 87 35.97 -32.42 -20.53
N THR A 88 35.12 -31.79 -21.33
CA THR A 88 34.36 -32.39 -22.43
C THR A 88 34.91 -31.93 -23.78
N ALA A 89 34.56 -32.64 -24.86
CA ALA A 89 34.81 -32.20 -26.24
C ALA A 89 33.47 -31.96 -26.95
N PRO A 90 33.10 -30.71 -27.30
CA PRO A 90 33.82 -29.46 -26.99
C PRO A 90 33.77 -29.10 -25.48
N PRO A 91 34.72 -28.29 -24.98
CA PRO A 91 34.66 -27.77 -23.61
C PRO A 91 33.43 -26.91 -23.39
N MET A 92 32.78 -27.04 -22.23
CA MET A 92 31.60 -26.25 -21.86
C MET A 92 31.86 -25.43 -20.60
N GLN A 93 31.06 -24.39 -20.37
CA GLN A 93 31.04 -23.61 -19.14
C GLN A 93 30.05 -24.23 -18.15
N ALA A 94 30.47 -24.44 -16.91
CA ALA A 94 29.66 -24.95 -15.81
C ALA A 94 29.56 -23.93 -14.68
N TYR A 95 28.33 -23.50 -14.38
CA TYR A 95 28.02 -22.53 -13.35
C TYR A 95 27.30 -23.19 -12.18
N THR A 96 27.68 -22.79 -10.96
CA THR A 96 26.89 -23.01 -9.75
C THR A 96 26.46 -21.64 -9.24
N LEU A 97 25.16 -21.40 -9.20
CA LEU A 97 24.54 -20.17 -8.73
C LEU A 97 23.86 -20.43 -7.39
N GLU A 98 23.90 -19.46 -6.48
CA GLU A 98 22.98 -19.35 -5.37
C GLU A 98 21.96 -18.26 -5.68
N VAL A 99 20.70 -18.64 -5.81
CA VAL A 99 19.59 -17.71 -5.98
C VAL A 99 18.98 -17.46 -4.61
N ASN A 100 19.15 -16.24 -4.12
CA ASN A 100 18.63 -15.77 -2.84
C ASN A 100 17.33 -15.01 -3.07
N LEU A 101 16.21 -15.56 -2.61
CA LEU A 101 14.88 -14.99 -2.70
C LEU A 101 14.55 -14.23 -1.42
N TYR A 102 13.84 -13.11 -1.54
CA TYR A 102 13.45 -12.26 -0.43
C TYR A 102 12.00 -11.80 -0.55
N ILE A 103 11.31 -11.71 0.59
CA ILE A 103 10.00 -11.06 0.71
C ILE A 103 10.11 -9.94 1.72
N GLY A 104 9.63 -8.76 1.37
CA GLY A 104 9.76 -7.58 2.19
C GLY A 104 8.84 -6.43 1.80
N ASP A 105 8.89 -5.40 2.62
CA ASP A 105 8.34 -4.08 2.34
C ASP A 105 9.29 -3.33 1.39
N GLY A 106 8.91 -3.20 0.13
CA GLY A 106 9.73 -2.52 -0.85
C GLY A 106 9.74 -1.00 -0.66
N MET A 107 8.74 -0.41 -0.03
CA MET A 107 8.69 1.05 0.17
C MET A 107 9.56 1.48 1.36
N GLU A 108 9.54 0.74 2.46
CA GLU A 108 10.35 1.03 3.66
C GLU A 108 11.68 0.24 3.72
N GLY A 109 11.90 -0.68 2.78
CA GLY A 109 13.11 -1.50 2.70
C GLY A 109 13.26 -2.55 3.80
N ILE A 110 12.14 -3.06 4.31
CA ILE A 110 12.14 -4.03 5.41
C ILE A 110 12.09 -5.46 4.86
N LYS A 111 13.15 -6.23 5.08
CA LYS A 111 13.19 -7.66 4.74
C LYS A 111 12.49 -8.52 5.80
N PHE A 112 11.45 -9.27 5.42
CA PHE A 112 10.72 -10.16 6.33
C PHE A 112 11.18 -11.61 6.25
N SER A 113 11.40 -12.12 5.04
CA SER A 113 11.76 -13.52 4.82
C SER A 113 12.82 -13.64 3.74
N SER A 114 13.62 -14.70 3.84
CA SER A 114 14.60 -15.10 2.84
C SER A 114 14.55 -16.61 2.61
N HIS A 115 14.89 -17.03 1.40
CA HIS A 115 15.05 -18.44 1.03
C HIS A 115 16.08 -18.57 -0.09
N SER A 116 16.97 -19.56 0.00
CA SER A 116 18.09 -19.70 -0.94
C SER A 116 18.02 -21.04 -1.65
N VAL A 117 18.34 -21.06 -2.94
CA VAL A 117 18.43 -22.30 -3.73
C VAL A 117 19.69 -22.31 -4.55
N THR A 118 20.41 -23.43 -4.50
CA THR A 118 21.58 -23.66 -5.35
C THR A 118 21.15 -24.26 -6.67
N LEU A 119 21.49 -23.60 -7.77
CA LEU A 119 21.19 -24.04 -9.13
C LEU A 119 22.48 -24.29 -9.89
N LYS A 120 22.51 -25.36 -10.68
CA LYS A 120 23.64 -25.67 -11.56
C LYS A 120 23.21 -25.63 -13.00
N GLY A 121 24.09 -25.17 -13.88
CA GLY A 121 23.84 -25.07 -15.30
C GLY A 121 25.11 -25.25 -16.11
N VAL A 122 25.00 -25.91 -17.25
CA VAL A 122 26.11 -26.12 -18.19
C VAL A 122 25.68 -25.60 -19.56
N GLY A 123 26.59 -24.93 -20.26
CA GLY A 123 26.33 -24.39 -21.58
C GLY A 123 27.60 -24.11 -22.37
N GLU A 124 27.47 -23.96 -23.68
CA GLU A 124 28.62 -23.71 -24.58
C GLU A 124 29.34 -22.38 -24.30
N ASN A 125 28.68 -21.45 -23.60
CA ASN A 125 29.26 -20.19 -23.15
C ASN A 125 28.63 -19.78 -21.81
N GLU A 126 29.16 -18.71 -21.22
CA GLU A 126 28.77 -18.22 -19.89
C GLU A 126 27.29 -17.89 -19.81
N THR A 127 26.76 -17.14 -20.78
CA THR A 127 25.34 -16.78 -20.85
C THR A 127 24.45 -18.02 -20.92
N LYS A 128 24.80 -19.00 -21.77
CA LYS A 128 24.03 -20.25 -21.89
C LYS A 128 24.06 -21.07 -20.60
N ALA A 129 25.22 -21.15 -19.93
CA ALA A 129 25.36 -21.88 -18.67
C ALA A 129 24.57 -21.22 -17.53
N TYR A 130 24.63 -19.89 -17.43
CA TYR A 130 23.86 -19.11 -16.46
C TYR A 130 22.35 -19.26 -16.67
N MET A 131 21.88 -19.11 -17.92
CA MET A 131 20.48 -19.32 -18.28
C MET A 131 20.02 -20.76 -18.04
N ALA A 132 20.88 -21.75 -18.30
CA ALA A 132 20.61 -23.16 -18.00
C ALA A 132 20.44 -23.40 -16.49
N ALA A 133 21.25 -22.74 -15.65
CA ALA A 133 21.10 -22.80 -14.20
C ALA A 133 19.75 -22.20 -13.76
N LEU A 134 19.40 -21.00 -14.23
CA LEU A 134 18.12 -20.36 -13.88
C LEU A 134 16.89 -21.14 -14.35
N ARG A 135 16.97 -21.88 -15.46
CA ARG A 135 15.88 -22.77 -15.90
C ARG A 135 15.56 -23.86 -14.87
N ASN A 136 16.53 -24.28 -14.07
CA ASN A 136 16.36 -25.28 -13.02
C ASN A 136 15.63 -24.73 -11.76
N LEU A 137 15.30 -23.44 -11.73
CA LEU A 137 14.40 -22.87 -10.72
C LEU A 137 12.96 -23.39 -10.96
N LYS A 138 12.56 -24.38 -10.15
CA LYS A 138 11.25 -25.05 -10.22
C LYS A 138 10.17 -24.25 -9.51
N THR A 139 9.42 -23.43 -10.23
CA THR A 139 8.47 -22.48 -9.63
C THR A 139 7.31 -23.08 -8.85
N ASN A 140 7.09 -24.40 -8.97
CA ASN A 140 6.06 -25.17 -8.26
C ASN A 140 6.59 -26.00 -7.08
N ASP A 141 7.85 -25.81 -6.68
CA ASP A 141 8.42 -26.53 -5.54
C ASP A 141 7.70 -26.12 -4.23
N PRO A 142 7.25 -27.09 -3.39
CA PRO A 142 6.58 -26.81 -2.12
C PRO A 142 7.37 -25.91 -1.16
N GLN A 143 8.70 -25.86 -1.28
CA GLN A 143 9.53 -24.95 -0.48
C GLN A 143 9.17 -23.48 -0.71
N TYR A 144 8.78 -23.10 -1.94
CA TYR A 144 8.40 -21.72 -2.24
C TYR A 144 7.05 -21.34 -1.65
N GLN A 145 6.13 -22.30 -1.52
CA GLN A 145 4.87 -22.07 -0.80
C GLN A 145 5.13 -21.81 0.69
N THR A 146 6.01 -22.61 1.29
CA THR A 146 6.42 -22.43 2.69
C THR A 146 7.11 -21.07 2.88
N PHE A 147 8.00 -20.69 1.98
CA PHE A 147 8.68 -19.40 1.98
C PHE A 147 7.72 -18.21 1.88
N VAL A 148 6.78 -18.25 0.94
CA VAL A 148 5.77 -17.19 0.73
C VAL A 148 4.87 -17.07 1.95
N ASN A 149 4.34 -18.19 2.46
CA ASN A 149 3.48 -18.19 3.64
C ASN A 149 4.20 -17.63 4.88
N LYS A 150 5.45 -18.03 5.11
CA LYS A 150 6.29 -17.49 6.18
C LYS A 150 6.51 -15.98 6.03
N GLY A 151 6.76 -15.49 4.81
CA GLY A 151 6.91 -14.07 4.53
C GLY A 151 5.65 -13.27 4.87
N LYS A 152 4.49 -13.73 4.41
CA LYS A 152 3.20 -13.10 4.68
C LYS A 152 2.83 -13.07 6.16
N LEU A 153 3.08 -14.17 6.88
CA LEU A 153 2.86 -14.22 8.34
C LEU A 153 3.74 -13.20 9.07
N LYS A 154 5.01 -13.09 8.71
CA LYS A 154 5.92 -12.10 9.31
C LYS A 154 5.56 -10.65 9.01
N ILE A 155 4.99 -10.37 7.82
CA ILE A 155 4.40 -9.06 7.52
C ILE A 155 3.31 -8.75 8.55
N VAL A 156 2.34 -9.65 8.71
CA VAL A 156 1.23 -9.46 9.66
C VAL A 156 1.73 -9.27 11.10
N GLU A 157 2.67 -10.11 11.54
CA GLU A 157 3.30 -10.00 12.86
C GLU A 157 3.98 -8.66 13.08
N PHE A 158 4.70 -8.16 12.08
CA PHE A 158 5.41 -6.89 12.15
C PHE A 158 4.44 -5.73 12.39
N TYR A 159 3.40 -5.60 11.55
CA TYR A 159 2.44 -4.50 11.66
C TYR A 159 1.60 -4.58 12.93
N ASN A 160 1.19 -5.78 13.34
CA ASN A 160 0.48 -5.93 14.61
C ASN A 160 1.37 -5.54 15.79
N LYS A 161 2.64 -5.96 15.81
CA LYS A 161 3.60 -5.60 16.87
C LYS A 161 3.95 -4.12 16.88
N LYS A 162 4.02 -3.48 15.71
CA LYS A 162 4.40 -2.06 15.55
C LYS A 162 3.20 -1.11 15.55
N CYS A 163 1.98 -1.64 15.70
CA CYS A 163 0.75 -0.89 15.46
C CYS A 163 0.69 0.44 16.22
N ASP A 164 0.89 0.38 17.54
CA ASP A 164 0.77 1.57 18.38
C ASP A 164 1.83 2.62 18.05
N ALA A 165 3.03 2.18 17.66
CA ALA A 165 4.10 3.08 17.23
C ALA A 165 3.77 3.76 15.90
N ILE A 166 3.27 3.01 14.91
CA ILE A 166 2.84 3.56 13.61
C ILE A 166 1.72 4.60 13.81
N ILE A 167 0.73 4.29 14.66
CA ILE A 167 -0.36 5.21 14.98
C ILE A 167 0.15 6.46 15.71
N ALA A 168 1.07 6.29 16.67
CA ALA A 168 1.66 7.42 17.39
C ALA A 168 2.44 8.35 16.46
N GLU A 169 3.22 7.78 15.52
CA GLU A 169 3.97 8.53 14.53
C GLU A 169 3.04 9.31 13.59
N ALA A 170 1.97 8.68 13.10
CA ALA A 170 0.97 9.35 12.27
C ALA A 170 0.30 10.53 12.99
N LYS A 171 -0.02 10.39 14.29
CA LYS A 171 -0.55 11.48 15.11
C LYS A 171 0.48 12.61 15.28
N ALA A 172 1.75 12.28 15.45
CA ALA A 172 2.81 13.27 15.57
C ALA A 172 2.98 14.10 14.28
N TYR A 173 2.86 13.46 13.11
CA TYR A 173 2.80 14.17 11.82
C TYR A 173 1.61 15.14 11.76
N ALA A 174 0.41 14.69 12.13
CA ALA A 174 -0.78 15.53 12.16
C ALA A 174 -0.64 16.73 13.12
N MET A 175 -0.03 16.55 14.30
CA MET A 175 0.25 17.62 15.26
C MET A 175 1.18 18.71 14.68
N LYS A 176 2.06 18.35 13.75
CA LYS A 176 2.93 19.29 13.02
C LYS A 176 2.24 19.91 11.80
N GLY A 177 0.96 19.60 11.56
CA GLY A 177 0.22 20.01 10.38
C GLY A 177 0.63 19.28 9.09
N GLN A 178 1.39 18.18 9.20
CA GLN A 178 1.82 17.33 8.09
C GLN A 178 0.82 16.18 7.90
N TYR A 179 -0.41 16.51 7.52
CA TYR A 179 -1.52 15.53 7.47
C TYR A 179 -1.29 14.43 6.44
N ASP A 180 -0.83 14.77 5.23
CA ASP A 180 -0.56 13.80 4.15
C ASP A 180 0.44 12.73 4.59
N ALA A 181 1.52 13.12 5.27
CA ALA A 181 2.51 12.18 5.81
C ALA A 181 1.89 11.27 6.90
N GLY A 182 1.04 11.82 7.77
CA GLY A 182 0.32 11.04 8.77
C GLY A 182 -0.68 10.05 8.16
N LEU A 183 -1.43 10.47 7.14
CA LEU A 183 -2.35 9.61 6.39
C LEU A 183 -1.60 8.53 5.63
N TYR A 184 -0.49 8.88 4.96
CA TYR A 184 0.39 7.94 4.28
C TYR A 184 0.92 6.88 5.26
N LYS A 185 1.37 7.30 6.45
CA LYS A 185 1.84 6.38 7.49
C LYS A 185 0.75 5.41 7.94
N LEU A 186 -0.50 5.85 8.13
CA LEU A 186 -1.61 4.94 8.46
C LEU A 186 -1.99 4.03 7.29
N SER A 187 -1.86 4.50 6.06
CA SER A 187 -2.14 3.72 4.84
C SER A 187 -1.17 2.55 4.65
N SER A 188 0.01 2.58 5.29
CA SER A 188 0.97 1.48 5.29
C SER A 188 0.43 0.20 5.91
N ILE A 189 -0.52 0.31 6.84
CA ILE A 189 -1.04 -0.82 7.61
C ILE A 189 -1.89 -1.70 6.67
N PRO A 190 -1.48 -2.95 6.40
CA PRO A 190 -2.21 -3.80 5.48
C PRO A 190 -3.59 -4.15 6.06
N VAL A 191 -4.62 -4.21 5.20
CA VAL A 191 -5.98 -4.64 5.59
C VAL A 191 -5.97 -6.06 6.19
N ALA A 192 -5.01 -6.90 5.77
CA ALA A 192 -4.68 -8.18 6.38
C ALA A 192 -4.48 -8.10 7.91
N CYS A 193 -3.88 -7.01 8.40
CA CYS A 193 -3.58 -6.77 9.81
C CYS A 193 -4.82 -6.22 10.53
N LYS A 194 -5.91 -7.01 10.56
CA LYS A 194 -7.26 -6.57 10.99
C LYS A 194 -7.27 -5.80 12.30
N GLU A 195 -6.55 -6.28 13.32
CA GLU A 195 -6.50 -5.61 14.62
C GLU A 195 -5.92 -4.20 14.50
N CYS A 196 -4.74 -4.08 13.87
CA CYS A 196 -4.10 -2.79 13.71
C CYS A 196 -4.87 -1.87 12.76
N TYR A 197 -5.37 -2.43 11.66
CA TYR A 197 -6.18 -1.70 10.69
C TYR A 197 -7.42 -1.09 11.34
N ASN A 198 -8.14 -1.86 12.17
CA ASN A 198 -9.31 -1.37 12.90
C ASN A 198 -8.97 -0.29 13.93
N LYS A 199 -7.78 -0.34 14.54
CA LYS A 199 -7.25 0.74 15.41
C LYS A 199 -6.89 2.00 14.62
N ALA A 200 -6.38 1.85 13.39
CA ALA A 200 -5.92 2.94 12.54
C ALA A 200 -7.08 3.71 11.87
N VAL A 201 -8.13 3.02 11.41
CA VAL A 201 -9.30 3.62 10.73
C VAL A 201 -9.89 4.84 11.44
N PRO A 202 -10.22 4.81 12.75
CA PRO A 202 -10.76 6.00 13.42
C PRO A 202 -9.74 7.14 13.48
N ILE A 203 -8.44 6.83 13.57
CA ILE A 203 -7.37 7.84 13.57
C ILE A 203 -7.24 8.49 12.18
N THR A 204 -7.31 7.70 11.11
CA THR A 204 -7.32 8.19 9.73
C THR A 204 -8.46 9.20 9.52
N LYS A 205 -9.67 8.90 10.00
CA LYS A 205 -10.82 9.81 9.92
C LYS A 205 -10.56 11.12 10.65
N VAL A 206 -9.97 11.07 11.85
CA VAL A 206 -9.63 12.27 12.64
C VAL A 206 -8.59 13.13 11.91
N ILE A 207 -7.51 12.53 11.42
CA ILE A 207 -6.44 13.26 10.71
C ILE A 207 -6.98 13.88 9.42
N TYR A 208 -7.75 13.12 8.63
CA TYR A 208 -8.39 13.64 7.41
C TYR A 208 -9.31 14.82 7.72
N LYS A 209 -10.12 14.73 8.79
CA LYS A 209 -10.99 15.82 9.21
C LYS A 209 -10.21 17.09 9.57
N GLN A 210 -9.10 16.94 10.29
CA GLN A 210 -8.23 18.07 10.65
C GLN A 210 -7.62 18.74 9.41
N GLN A 211 -7.21 17.94 8.41
CA GLN A 211 -6.70 18.44 7.15
C GLN A 211 -7.72 19.29 6.42
N ILE A 212 -8.90 18.72 6.12
CA ILE A 212 -9.92 19.43 5.35
C ILE A 212 -10.46 20.65 6.11
N ASP A 213 -10.48 20.64 7.45
CA ASP A 213 -10.87 21.80 8.24
C ASP A 213 -9.85 22.94 8.16
N LYS A 214 -8.55 22.60 8.13
CA LYS A 214 -7.49 23.60 7.93
C LYS A 214 -7.53 24.18 6.52
N GLU A 215 -7.66 23.32 5.51
CA GLU A 215 -7.76 23.72 4.10
C GLU A 215 -8.98 24.60 3.86
N CYS A 216 -10.14 24.22 4.41
CA CYS A 216 -11.37 25.00 4.35
C CYS A 216 -11.17 26.44 4.83
N LYS A 217 -10.52 26.63 6.00
CA LYS A 217 -10.23 27.98 6.52
C LYS A 217 -9.34 28.78 5.56
N SER A 218 -8.33 28.14 4.98
CA SER A 218 -7.43 28.79 4.02
C SER A 218 -8.15 29.18 2.74
N TYR A 219 -8.90 28.27 2.12
CA TYR A 219 -9.65 28.53 0.90
C TYR A 219 -10.73 29.59 1.10
N LEU A 220 -11.44 29.55 2.23
CA LEU A 220 -12.44 30.57 2.54
C LEU A 220 -11.81 31.95 2.75
N ALA A 221 -10.65 32.04 3.40
CA ALA A 221 -9.92 33.29 3.56
C ALA A 221 -9.45 33.86 2.21
N ASN A 222 -8.93 32.99 1.32
CA ASN A 222 -8.53 33.39 -0.03
C ASN A 222 -9.73 33.84 -0.86
N ALA A 223 -10.86 33.12 -0.79
CA ALA A 223 -12.09 33.52 -1.46
C ALA A 223 -12.59 34.89 -1.00
N LYS A 224 -12.60 35.14 0.32
CA LYS A 224 -12.95 36.44 0.90
C LYS A 224 -12.01 37.55 0.42
N THR A 225 -10.71 37.28 0.36
CA THR A 225 -9.70 38.24 -0.09
C THR A 225 -9.88 38.58 -1.57
N SER A 226 -10.10 37.58 -2.43
CA SER A 226 -10.38 37.79 -3.86
C SER A 226 -11.60 38.67 -4.08
N TRP A 227 -12.67 38.42 -3.32
CA TRP A 227 -13.91 39.19 -3.40
C TRP A 227 -13.77 40.63 -2.89
N VAL A 228 -13.07 40.83 -1.77
CA VAL A 228 -12.81 42.18 -1.24
C VAL A 228 -11.92 42.99 -2.20
N GLY A 229 -11.02 42.33 -2.92
CA GLY A 229 -10.16 42.98 -3.91
C GLY A 229 -10.92 43.55 -5.11
N ASN A 230 -11.93 42.84 -5.63
CA ASN A 230 -12.80 43.30 -6.72
C ASN A 230 -14.23 42.74 -6.54
N GLN A 231 -15.21 43.61 -6.31
CA GLN A 231 -16.60 43.20 -6.08
C GLN A 231 -17.42 43.13 -7.37
N ASP A 232 -16.86 42.50 -8.39
CA ASP A 232 -17.44 42.35 -9.73
C ASP A 232 -17.35 40.89 -10.22
N GLN A 233 -17.75 40.63 -11.47
CA GLN A 233 -17.67 39.32 -12.13
C GLN A 233 -16.27 38.67 -12.01
N TYR A 234 -15.21 39.47 -12.03
CA TYR A 234 -13.84 38.96 -11.99
C TYR A 234 -13.47 38.48 -10.59
N GLY A 235 -13.71 39.29 -9.55
CA GLY A 235 -13.45 38.85 -8.18
C GLY A 235 -14.39 37.74 -7.72
N ALA A 236 -15.63 37.70 -8.23
CA ALA A 236 -16.55 36.57 -8.03
C ALA A 236 -15.99 35.27 -8.62
N THR A 237 -15.43 35.30 -9.84
CA THR A 237 -14.80 34.12 -10.48
C THR A 237 -13.63 33.63 -9.65
N ASN A 238 -12.73 34.53 -9.24
CA ASN A 238 -11.56 34.17 -8.44
C ASN A 238 -11.95 33.62 -7.05
N ALA A 239 -12.97 34.20 -6.42
CA ALA A 239 -13.47 33.68 -5.14
C ALA A 239 -14.09 32.28 -5.31
N SER A 240 -14.81 32.07 -6.40
CA SER A 240 -15.42 30.79 -6.77
C SER A 240 -14.42 29.66 -6.96
N GLU A 241 -13.24 29.93 -7.52
CA GLU A 241 -12.17 28.92 -7.68
C GLU A 241 -11.72 28.35 -6.33
N TYR A 242 -11.48 29.20 -5.33
CA TYR A 242 -11.12 28.75 -3.99
C TYR A 242 -12.28 28.03 -3.29
N LEU A 243 -13.48 28.57 -3.43
CA LEU A 243 -14.69 27.99 -2.85
C LEU A 243 -14.97 26.57 -3.38
N ALA A 244 -14.68 26.30 -4.66
CA ALA A 244 -14.82 24.99 -5.27
C ALA A 244 -13.87 23.91 -4.70
N MET A 245 -12.77 24.33 -4.07
CA MET A 245 -11.79 23.44 -3.45
C MET A 245 -12.16 23.01 -2.03
N ILE A 246 -13.21 23.59 -1.45
CA ILE A 246 -13.64 23.28 -0.08
C ILE A 246 -14.34 21.91 -0.05
N ASP A 247 -13.78 20.99 0.74
CA ASP A 247 -14.42 19.69 1.01
C ASP A 247 -15.78 19.90 1.71
N PRO A 248 -16.88 19.28 1.20
CA PRO A 248 -18.21 19.40 1.79
C PRO A 248 -18.31 18.93 3.26
N ASN A 249 -17.40 18.08 3.72
CA ASN A 249 -17.34 17.59 5.09
C ASN A 249 -16.51 18.47 6.02
N ALA A 250 -15.85 19.50 5.48
CA ALA A 250 -15.10 20.43 6.29
C ALA A 250 -16.04 21.27 7.18
N SER A 251 -15.56 21.66 8.36
CA SER A 251 -16.36 22.35 9.36
C SER A 251 -16.86 23.73 8.88
N CYS A 252 -16.12 24.37 7.98
CA CYS A 252 -16.46 25.70 7.47
C CYS A 252 -17.32 25.66 6.20
N TYR A 253 -17.75 24.49 5.72
CA TYR A 253 -18.50 24.36 4.46
C TYR A 253 -19.80 25.18 4.45
N LYS A 254 -20.57 25.18 5.55
CA LYS A 254 -21.79 26.01 5.67
C LYS A 254 -21.48 27.51 5.58
N GLU A 255 -20.36 27.96 6.13
CA GLU A 255 -19.91 29.34 6.04
C GLU A 255 -19.51 29.69 4.61
N ALA A 256 -18.78 28.80 3.93
CA ALA A 256 -18.41 28.95 2.53
C ALA A 256 -19.63 29.02 1.60
N GLN A 257 -20.67 28.20 1.85
CA GLN A 257 -21.93 28.27 1.13
C GLN A 257 -22.64 29.61 1.33
N ALA A 258 -22.72 30.10 2.58
CA ALA A 258 -23.31 31.39 2.88
C ALA A 258 -22.57 32.54 2.18
N PHE A 259 -21.24 32.49 2.17
CA PHE A 259 -20.42 33.47 1.47
C PHE A 259 -20.59 33.41 -0.05
N SER A 260 -20.63 32.21 -0.65
CA SER A 260 -20.93 32.04 -2.07
C SER A 260 -22.28 32.64 -2.47
N ASN A 261 -23.31 32.46 -1.63
CA ASN A 261 -24.63 33.03 -1.86
C ASN A 261 -24.62 34.56 -1.76
N GLN A 262 -23.82 35.13 -0.86
CA GLN A 262 -23.64 36.58 -0.74
C GLN A 262 -23.04 37.18 -2.02
N ILE A 263 -22.00 36.54 -2.57
CA ILE A 263 -21.39 36.97 -3.84
C ILE A 263 -22.43 36.92 -4.97
N ALA A 264 -23.13 35.79 -5.12
CA ALA A 264 -24.13 35.62 -6.16
C ALA A 264 -25.24 36.69 -6.08
N ALA A 265 -25.74 36.99 -4.87
CA ALA A 265 -26.75 38.03 -4.68
C ALA A 265 -26.26 39.43 -5.12
N LYS A 266 -24.99 39.76 -4.85
CA LYS A 266 -24.39 41.04 -5.26
C LYS A 266 -24.19 41.13 -6.78
N ILE A 267 -23.73 40.08 -7.43
CA ILE A 267 -23.56 40.07 -8.89
C ILE A 267 -24.91 40.14 -9.61
N LEU A 268 -25.93 39.40 -9.13
CA LEU A 268 -27.29 39.48 -9.65
C LEU A 268 -27.85 40.90 -9.58
N SER A 269 -27.62 41.62 -8.47
CA SER A 269 -28.11 42.99 -8.30
C SER A 269 -27.40 43.98 -9.23
N ASP A 270 -26.10 43.81 -9.43
CA ASP A 270 -25.27 44.78 -10.15
C ASP A 270 -25.36 44.59 -11.68
N GLU A 271 -25.44 43.35 -12.16
CA GLU A 271 -25.36 43.05 -13.60
C GLU A 271 -26.69 42.64 -14.25
N LYS A 272 -27.77 42.49 -13.46
CA LYS A 272 -29.09 41.98 -13.90
C LYS A 272 -29.01 40.67 -14.71
N ARG A 273 -27.94 39.89 -14.53
CA ARG A 273 -27.67 38.64 -15.24
C ARG A 273 -27.48 37.51 -14.24
N GLU A 274 -28.05 36.35 -14.55
CA GLU A 274 -27.98 35.17 -13.71
C GLU A 274 -26.53 34.69 -13.54
N TRP A 275 -26.00 34.78 -12.31
CA TRP A 275 -24.68 34.23 -11.98
C TRP A 275 -24.81 32.73 -11.71
N ASN A 276 -24.54 31.93 -12.74
CA ASN A 276 -24.68 30.47 -12.72
C ASN A 276 -23.45 29.75 -12.14
N PHE A 277 -22.96 30.17 -10.97
CA PHE A 277 -21.99 29.37 -10.22
C PHE A 277 -22.69 28.59 -9.12
N ARG A 278 -22.95 27.31 -9.39
CA ARG A 278 -23.31 26.36 -8.35
C ARG A 278 -22.02 25.90 -7.70
N MET A 279 -21.75 26.35 -6.47
CA MET A 279 -20.95 25.56 -5.53
C MET A 279 -21.46 24.12 -5.67
N LYS A 280 -20.57 23.16 -5.88
CA LYS A 280 -20.97 21.78 -6.14
C LYS A 280 -21.66 21.26 -4.88
N VAL A 281 -22.98 21.45 -4.82
CA VAL A 281 -23.81 20.89 -3.78
C VAL A 281 -23.84 19.41 -4.11
N TYR A 282 -22.91 18.65 -3.55
CA TYR A 282 -23.12 17.23 -3.30
C TYR A 282 -24.27 17.15 -2.29
N GLN A 283 -25.48 17.33 -2.81
CA GLN A 283 -26.69 16.89 -2.16
C GLN A 283 -26.69 15.38 -2.33
N ASP A 284 -26.67 14.73 -1.17
CA ASP A 284 -26.79 13.30 -0.96
C ASP A 284 -25.53 12.48 -1.33
N ASP A 285 -24.77 12.16 -0.27
CA ASP A 285 -24.27 10.81 0.12
C ASP A 285 -22.85 10.81 0.76
N VAL A 286 -22.47 11.89 1.47
CA VAL A 286 -21.08 12.11 1.95
C VAL A 286 -20.88 11.87 3.46
N ALA A 287 -21.84 11.24 4.14
CA ALA A 287 -21.64 10.77 5.51
C ALA A 287 -21.09 9.34 5.59
N SER A 288 -20.77 8.69 4.46
CA SER A 288 -20.24 7.33 4.53
C SER A 288 -18.77 7.36 4.96
N GLU A 289 -18.46 6.62 6.02
CA GLU A 289 -17.10 6.38 6.51
C GLU A 289 -16.13 5.95 5.39
N LYS A 290 -16.68 5.34 4.33
CA LYS A 290 -15.99 4.88 3.14
C LYS A 290 -15.43 6.04 2.29
N ALA A 291 -16.09 7.19 2.24
CA ALA A 291 -15.64 8.34 1.46
C ALA A 291 -14.37 8.95 2.06
N ALA A 292 -14.33 9.16 3.38
CA ALA A 292 -13.14 9.65 4.07
C ALA A 292 -11.94 8.70 3.93
N LEU A 293 -12.18 7.39 4.04
CA LEU A 293 -11.13 6.39 3.83
C LEU A 293 -10.62 6.37 2.38
N LYS A 294 -11.52 6.54 1.40
CA LYS A 294 -11.13 6.65 -0.01
C LYS A 294 -10.30 7.91 -0.24
N ALA A 295 -10.74 9.07 0.24
CA ALA A 295 -10.00 10.32 0.09
C ALA A 295 -8.62 10.26 0.76
N ALA A 296 -8.54 9.72 1.99
CA ALA A 296 -7.26 9.50 2.66
C ALA A 296 -6.33 8.56 1.89
N ARG A 297 -6.87 7.51 1.25
CA ARG A 297 -6.11 6.63 0.36
C ARG A 297 -5.60 7.37 -0.87
N ASP A 298 -6.45 8.17 -1.52
CA ASP A 298 -6.08 8.93 -2.72
C ASP A 298 -4.97 9.96 -2.40
N ILE A 299 -5.07 10.64 -1.25
CA ILE A 299 -4.01 11.51 -0.70
C ILE A 299 -2.72 10.73 -0.48
N SER A 300 -2.80 9.55 0.15
CA SER A 300 -1.62 8.72 0.43
C SER A 300 -0.94 8.25 -0.85
N LEU A 301 -1.71 7.91 -1.89
CA LEU A 301 -1.19 7.54 -3.21
C LEU A 301 -0.54 8.74 -3.93
N ALA A 302 -1.14 9.93 -3.84
CA ALA A 302 -0.57 11.14 -4.39
C ALA A 302 0.74 11.51 -3.69
N TYR A 303 0.77 11.42 -2.35
CA TYR A 303 1.96 11.63 -1.54
C TYR A 303 3.07 10.65 -1.94
N ALA A 304 2.75 9.35 -2.04
CA ALA A 304 3.68 8.32 -2.49
C ALA A 304 4.25 8.60 -3.89
N LYS A 305 3.48 9.18 -4.82
CA LYS A 305 3.98 9.54 -6.16
C LYS A 305 4.83 10.81 -6.18
N SER A 306 4.58 11.72 -5.23
CA SER A 306 5.38 12.95 -5.09
C SER A 306 6.75 12.68 -4.49
N GLU A 307 6.86 11.63 -3.70
CA GLU A 307 8.13 11.06 -3.25
C GLU A 307 8.67 10.14 -4.37
N ASN A 308 9.98 10.12 -4.61
CA ASN A 308 10.59 9.15 -5.53
C ASN A 308 10.54 7.74 -4.91
N VAL A 309 9.40 7.06 -4.99
CA VAL A 309 9.23 5.72 -4.44
C VAL A 309 9.82 4.69 -5.41
N TYR A 310 11.10 4.43 -5.24
CA TYR A 310 11.75 3.22 -5.75
C TYR A 310 11.67 2.12 -4.70
N TYR A 311 11.53 0.86 -5.12
CA TYR A 311 11.67 -0.25 -4.18
C TYR A 311 13.07 -0.24 -3.58
N THR A 312 13.14 -0.01 -2.27
CA THR A 312 14.37 -0.01 -1.50
C THR A 312 14.68 -1.44 -1.10
N VAL A 313 15.62 -2.06 -1.81
CA VAL A 313 16.10 -3.43 -1.52
C VAL A 313 17.55 -3.44 -1.02
N VAL A 314 18.11 -2.25 -0.77
CA VAL A 314 19.46 -2.07 -0.24
C VAL A 314 19.60 -2.75 1.14
N GLY A 315 20.65 -3.54 1.32
CA GLY A 315 20.91 -4.30 2.55
C GLY A 315 20.13 -5.61 2.66
N TRP A 316 19.39 -6.01 1.61
CA TRP A 316 18.75 -7.33 1.59
C TRP A 316 19.73 -8.45 1.24
N TRP A 317 20.76 -8.12 0.47
CA TRP A 317 21.95 -8.91 0.18
C TRP A 317 23.22 -8.10 0.48
#